data_AF-A0A168QK50-F1
#
_entry.id   AF-A0A168QK50-F1
#
_cell.length_a   1.000
_cell.length_b   1.000
_cell.length_c   1.000
_cell.angle_alpha   90.00
_cell.angle_beta   90.00
_cell.angle_gamma   90.00
#
_symmetry.space_group_name_H-M   'P 1'
#
loop_
_entity.id
_entity.type
_entity.pdbx_description
1 polymer ?
#
loop_
_entity_poly.entity_id
_entity_poly.type
_entity_poly.pdbx_seq_one_letter_code
_entity_poly.pdbx_strand_id
1 'polypeptide(L)'
;MDLMIHDDVQGHYENILDEVISTHSEDVLVRMAHSMNDQQSLEQLLQPQAIALLHHPVQETCLARMPGIIAHHLHRLHTKLVNSIEPEVSTLLEAYPLEITKDQQKMMNQLMQLNSAVDRQVMQILKLEGLEHKVALDLSVCEIQQNQLAPSADRPRSFWLLLKKVWKQAAQAASYSRPGRMIAEIDGTRVTDLDRLVTVVQDESLLLVGDSVHGPSLIRSYLDTIASSLQAEFNSRLPELYALLKSDVLDEEVTA
;
A
#
# COMPACT_ATOMS: atom_id res chain seq x y z
N MET A 1 9.97 -23.70 -22.33
CA MET A 1 10.55 -22.71 -21.41
C MET A 1 10.84 -23.42 -20.12
N ASP A 2 11.98 -23.17 -19.50
CA ASP A 2 12.29 -23.74 -18.20
C ASP A 2 11.31 -23.16 -17.17
N LEU A 3 10.63 -24.05 -16.44
CA LEU A 3 9.62 -23.72 -15.44
C LEU A 3 10.26 -22.91 -14.30
N MET A 4 11.52 -23.21 -13.97
CA MET A 4 12.26 -22.56 -12.90
C MET A 4 12.51 -21.07 -13.19
N ILE A 5 13.02 -20.74 -14.39
CA ILE A 5 13.20 -19.33 -14.83
C ILE A 5 11.90 -18.54 -14.74
N HIS A 6 10.78 -19.15 -15.14
CA HIS A 6 9.47 -18.49 -15.07
C HIS A 6 9.08 -18.20 -13.62
N ASP A 7 9.16 -19.21 -12.74
CA ASP A 7 8.83 -19.08 -11.32
C ASP A 7 9.72 -18.04 -10.61
N ASP A 8 11.02 -18.00 -10.92
CA ASP A 8 11.97 -17.04 -10.33
C ASP A 8 11.68 -15.61 -10.76
N VAL A 9 11.40 -15.40 -12.05
CA VAL A 9 11.02 -14.09 -12.59
C VAL A 9 9.69 -13.63 -11.99
N GLN A 10 8.69 -14.50 -11.94
CA GLN A 10 7.39 -14.19 -11.35
C GLN A 10 7.55 -13.83 -9.87
N GLY A 11 8.20 -14.71 -9.10
CA GLY A 11 8.44 -14.51 -7.67
C GLY A 11 9.23 -13.23 -7.39
N HIS A 12 10.18 -12.86 -8.24
CA HIS A 12 10.90 -11.59 -8.11
C HIS A 12 9.96 -10.38 -8.14
N TYR A 13 9.08 -10.27 -9.14
CA TYR A 13 8.16 -9.13 -9.24
C TYR A 13 7.05 -9.17 -8.19
N GLU A 14 6.52 -10.35 -7.86
CA GLU A 14 5.53 -10.50 -6.78
C GLU A 14 6.09 -10.05 -5.44
N ASN A 15 7.34 -10.42 -5.11
CA ASN A 15 7.99 -10.01 -3.88
C ASN A 15 8.20 -8.48 -3.80
N ILE A 16 8.61 -7.84 -4.90
CA ILE A 16 8.75 -6.38 -4.95
C ILE A 16 7.39 -5.70 -4.73
N LEU A 17 6.34 -6.17 -5.40
CA LEU A 17 5.00 -5.63 -5.22
C LEU A 17 4.52 -5.78 -3.78
N ASP A 18 4.64 -6.97 -3.20
CA ASP A 18 4.19 -7.24 -1.84
C ASP A 18 4.95 -6.37 -0.83
N GLU A 19 6.28 -6.33 -0.91
CA GLU A 19 7.12 -5.54 -0.02
C GLU A 19 6.75 -4.04 -0.04
N VAL A 20 6.71 -3.44 -1.24
CA VAL A 20 6.44 -2.01 -1.38
C VAL A 20 5.00 -1.67 -0.99
N ILE A 21 4.02 -2.43 -1.50
CA ILE A 21 2.61 -2.15 -1.22
C ILE A 21 2.30 -2.38 0.24
N SER A 22 2.79 -3.47 0.84
CA SER A 22 2.54 -3.77 2.25
C SER A 22 3.16 -2.72 3.17
N THR A 23 4.41 -2.29 2.92
CA THR A 23 5.08 -1.24 3.71
C THR A 23 4.29 0.07 3.70
N HIS A 24 3.96 0.58 2.50
CA HIS A 24 3.22 1.84 2.40
C HIS A 24 1.79 1.71 2.92
N SER A 25 1.12 0.57 2.66
CA SER A 25 -0.23 0.32 3.16
C SER A 25 -0.25 0.34 4.68
N GLU A 26 0.73 -0.31 5.33
CA GLU A 26 0.84 -0.35 6.78
C GLU A 26 0.93 1.06 7.37
N ASP A 27 1.81 1.90 6.84
CA ASP A 27 2.00 3.28 7.33
C ASP A 27 0.69 4.09 7.31
N VAL A 28 -0.04 4.03 6.19
CA VAL A 28 -1.32 4.75 6.05
C VAL A 28 -2.40 4.15 6.93
N LEU A 29 -2.50 2.82 7.01
CA LEU A 29 -3.49 2.13 7.83
C LEU A 29 -3.26 2.35 9.33
N VAL A 30 -2.00 2.34 9.78
CA VAL A 30 -1.61 2.63 11.16
C VAL A 30 -1.97 4.08 11.51
N ARG A 31 -1.67 5.03 10.63
CA ARG A 31 -2.05 6.45 10.82
C ARG A 31 -3.56 6.62 10.98
N MET A 32 -4.36 5.96 10.14
CA MET A 32 -5.82 5.99 10.26
C MET A 32 -6.33 5.26 11.52
N ALA A 33 -5.72 4.12 11.88
CA ALA A 33 -6.08 3.39 13.09
C ALA A 33 -5.83 4.23 14.36
N HIS A 34 -4.74 5.01 14.38
CA HIS A 34 -4.48 5.93 15.47
C HIS A 34 -5.52 7.05 15.55
N SER A 35 -5.90 7.65 14.42
CA SER A 35 -6.91 8.72 14.41
C SER A 35 -8.29 8.23 14.84
N MET A 36 -8.61 6.94 14.71
CA MET A 36 -9.90 6.38 15.15
C MET A 36 -10.09 6.34 16.68
N ASN A 37 -9.03 6.55 17.46
CA ASN A 37 -9.12 6.56 18.93
C ASN A 37 -9.81 7.82 19.48
N ASP A 38 -9.77 8.91 18.73
CA ASP A 38 -10.30 10.21 19.12
C ASP A 38 -11.12 10.81 17.97
N GLN A 39 -12.34 11.27 18.26
CA GLN A 39 -13.25 11.77 17.23
C GLN A 39 -12.70 13.03 16.55
N GLN A 40 -12.10 13.93 17.32
CA GLN A 40 -11.52 15.15 16.79
C GLN A 40 -10.34 14.86 15.85
N SER A 41 -9.45 13.94 16.23
CA SER A 41 -8.34 13.48 15.39
C SER A 41 -8.81 12.83 14.08
N LEU A 42 -9.88 12.02 14.14
CA LEU A 42 -10.49 11.41 12.97
C LEU A 42 -11.05 12.46 12.01
N GLU A 43 -11.79 13.44 12.54
CA GLU A 43 -12.36 14.55 11.75
C GLU A 43 -11.28 15.41 11.13
N GLN A 44 -10.24 15.78 11.88
CA GLN A 44 -9.11 16.55 11.37
C GLN A 44 -8.39 15.84 10.23
N LEU A 45 -8.24 14.51 10.31
CA LEU A 45 -7.56 13.73 9.28
C LEU A 45 -8.43 13.47 8.05
N LEU A 46 -9.67 13.00 8.25
CA LEU A 46 -10.48 12.41 7.18
C LEU A 46 -11.55 13.36 6.63
N GLN A 47 -12.04 14.33 7.40
CA GLN A 47 -13.08 15.24 6.91
C GLN A 47 -12.63 16.04 5.69
N PRO A 48 -11.39 16.60 5.65
CA PRO A 48 -10.91 17.28 4.44
C PRO A 48 -10.85 16.34 3.23
N GLN A 49 -10.48 15.07 3.45
CA GLN A 49 -10.40 14.05 2.40
C GLN A 49 -11.78 13.68 1.87
N ALA A 50 -12.73 13.49 2.79
CA ALA A 50 -14.13 13.21 2.45
C ALA A 50 -14.76 14.36 1.66
N ILE A 51 -14.50 15.61 2.05
CA ILE A 51 -14.93 16.81 1.32
C ILE A 51 -14.29 16.87 -0.07
N ALA A 52 -13.00 16.55 -0.20
CA ALA A 52 -12.35 16.52 -1.51
C ALA A 52 -12.95 15.46 -2.44
N LEU A 53 -13.41 14.32 -1.90
CA LEU A 53 -14.01 13.23 -2.67
C LEU A 53 -15.48 13.49 -3.03
N LEU A 54 -16.28 14.00 -2.09
CA LEU A 54 -17.74 14.13 -2.23
C LEU A 54 -18.23 15.56 -2.46
N HIS A 55 -17.36 16.57 -2.34
CA HIS A 55 -17.68 18.00 -2.45
C HIS A 55 -18.63 18.52 -1.34
N HIS A 56 -18.79 17.77 -0.25
CA HIS A 56 -19.53 18.21 0.92
C HIS A 56 -19.05 17.51 2.20
N PRO A 57 -19.36 18.04 3.39
CA PRO A 57 -19.09 17.38 4.66
C PRO A 57 -19.82 16.03 4.74
N VAL A 58 -19.16 15.04 5.34
CA VAL A 58 -19.70 13.70 5.56
C VAL A 58 -20.11 13.51 7.02
N GLN A 59 -21.16 12.73 7.24
CA GLN A 59 -21.64 12.39 8.59
C GLN A 59 -20.60 11.57 9.38
N GLU A 60 -20.50 11.80 10.68
CA GLU A 60 -19.54 11.12 11.58
C GLU A 60 -19.56 9.59 11.47
N THR A 61 -20.74 9.00 11.29
CA THR A 61 -20.93 7.54 11.16
C THR A 61 -20.29 6.98 9.89
N CYS A 62 -20.35 7.73 8.79
CA CYS A 62 -19.74 7.37 7.52
C CYS A 62 -18.26 7.72 7.50
N LEU A 63 -17.87 8.83 8.12
CA LEU A 63 -16.47 9.20 8.32
C LEU A 63 -15.71 8.13 9.12
N ALA A 64 -16.33 7.60 10.19
CA ALA A 64 -15.77 6.49 10.98
C ALA A 64 -15.63 5.17 10.20
N ARG A 65 -16.34 5.01 9.07
CA ARG A 65 -16.21 3.84 8.19
C ARG A 65 -15.15 4.03 7.11
N MET A 66 -14.76 5.27 6.81
CA MET A 66 -13.83 5.60 5.73
C MET A 66 -12.49 4.85 5.83
N PRO A 67 -11.85 4.67 7.00
CA PRO A 67 -10.63 3.85 7.12
C PRO A 67 -10.84 2.41 6.64
N GLY A 68 -11.96 1.79 6.99
CA GLY A 68 -12.30 0.43 6.57
C GLY A 68 -12.58 0.33 5.07
N ILE A 69 -13.22 1.35 4.49
CA ILE A 69 -13.44 1.45 3.04
C ILE A 69 -12.10 1.57 2.30
N ILE A 70 -11.21 2.45 2.76
CA ILE A 70 -9.87 2.61 2.18
C ILE A 70 -9.09 1.30 2.28
N ALA A 71 -9.02 0.69 3.48
CA ALA A 71 -8.32 -0.57 3.69
C ALA A 71 -8.84 -1.69 2.76
N HIS A 72 -10.16 -1.78 2.58
CA HIS A 72 -10.77 -2.74 1.68
C HIS A 72 -10.29 -2.57 0.24
N HIS A 73 -10.30 -1.33 -0.28
CA HIS A 73 -9.87 -1.08 -1.66
C HIS A 73 -8.36 -1.17 -1.84
N LEU A 74 -7.55 -0.83 -0.84
CA LEU A 74 -6.10 -1.05 -0.85
C LEU A 74 -5.76 -2.53 -0.96
N HIS A 75 -6.42 -3.37 -0.15
CA HIS A 75 -6.25 -4.81 -0.22
C HIS A 75 -6.64 -5.36 -1.61
N ARG A 76 -7.76 -4.90 -2.17
CA ARG A 76 -8.18 -5.30 -3.52
C ARG A 76 -7.19 -4.87 -4.60
N LEU A 77 -6.66 -3.65 -4.50
CA LEU A 77 -5.62 -3.16 -5.41
C LEU A 77 -4.37 -4.04 -5.32
N HIS A 78 -3.92 -4.36 -4.10
CA HIS A 78 -2.77 -5.24 -3.89
C HIS A 78 -2.99 -6.62 -4.56
N THR A 79 -4.10 -7.29 -4.26
CA THR A 79 -4.44 -8.59 -4.89
C THR A 79 -4.48 -8.49 -6.41
N LYS A 80 -5.04 -7.40 -6.95
CA LYS A 80 -5.13 -7.20 -8.41
C LYS A 80 -3.75 -7.03 -9.05
N LEU A 81 -2.83 -6.32 -8.39
CA LEU A 81 -1.47 -6.12 -8.87
C LEU A 81 -0.68 -7.42 -8.86
N VAL A 82 -0.69 -8.16 -7.76
CA VAL A 82 -0.02 -9.47 -7.66
C VAL A 82 -0.57 -10.45 -8.71
N ASN A 83 -1.89 -10.59 -8.80
CA ASN A 83 -2.53 -11.47 -9.79
C ASN A 83 -2.33 -11.04 -11.26
N SER A 84 -1.77 -9.84 -11.49
CA SER A 84 -1.45 -9.38 -12.84
C SER A 84 -0.04 -9.73 -13.29
N ILE A 85 0.85 -10.15 -12.37
CA ILE A 85 2.24 -10.47 -12.69
C ILE A 85 2.35 -11.74 -13.52
N GLU A 86 1.83 -12.86 -13.04
CA GLU A 86 1.88 -14.16 -13.74
C GLU A 86 1.48 -14.05 -15.23
N PRO A 87 0.31 -13.49 -15.61
CA PRO A 87 -0.07 -13.44 -17.03
C PRO A 87 0.84 -12.51 -17.84
N GLU A 88 1.33 -11.41 -17.25
CA GLU A 88 2.22 -10.46 -17.94
C GLU A 88 3.60 -11.10 -18.17
N VAL A 89 4.17 -11.70 -17.13
CA VAL A 89 5.43 -12.44 -17.19
C VAL A 89 5.32 -13.57 -18.21
N SER A 90 4.27 -14.39 -18.15
CA SER A 90 4.05 -15.50 -19.09
C SER A 90 4.01 -15.00 -20.54
N THR A 91 3.20 -13.96 -20.81
CA THR A 91 3.04 -13.39 -22.15
C THR A 91 4.36 -12.83 -22.68
N LEU A 92 5.12 -12.13 -21.84
CA LEU A 92 6.37 -11.49 -22.23
C LEU A 92 7.49 -12.49 -22.44
N LEU A 93 7.57 -13.51 -21.59
CA LEU A 93 8.55 -14.58 -21.71
C LEU A 93 8.28 -15.48 -22.91
N GLU A 94 7.01 -15.66 -23.31
CA GLU A 94 6.65 -16.31 -24.58
C GLU A 94 7.05 -15.46 -25.79
N ALA A 95 6.84 -14.14 -25.73
CA ALA A 95 7.18 -13.22 -26.82
C ALA A 95 8.70 -12.99 -26.96
N TYR A 96 9.41 -13.00 -25.84
CA TYR A 96 10.84 -12.74 -25.73
C TYR A 96 11.48 -13.82 -24.84
N PRO A 97 11.66 -15.04 -25.37
CA PRO A 97 12.27 -16.11 -24.61
C PRO A 97 13.65 -15.66 -24.11
N LEU A 98 13.84 -15.77 -22.79
CA LEU A 98 15.13 -15.56 -22.16
C LEU A 98 16.06 -16.67 -22.62
N GLU A 99 16.80 -16.39 -23.69
CA GLU A 99 17.87 -17.28 -24.12
C GLU A 99 19.04 -17.01 -23.21
N ILE A 100 19.30 -17.95 -22.28
CA ILE A 100 20.44 -17.86 -21.40
C ILE A 100 21.69 -18.22 -22.23
N THR A 101 22.18 -17.19 -22.90
CA THR A 101 23.37 -17.25 -23.74
C THR A 101 24.58 -16.77 -22.96
N LYS A 102 25.78 -17.12 -23.42
CA LYS A 102 27.03 -16.53 -22.93
C LYS A 102 27.11 -15.01 -23.16
N ASP A 103 26.21 -14.45 -23.98
CA ASP A 103 26.11 -13.03 -24.23
C ASP A 103 25.31 -12.35 -23.10
N GLN A 104 26.06 -11.91 -22.09
CA GLN A 104 25.53 -11.22 -20.91
C GLN A 104 24.74 -9.95 -21.29
N GLN A 105 25.15 -9.26 -22.36
CA GLN A 105 24.49 -8.03 -22.78
C GLN A 105 23.11 -8.33 -23.36
N LYS A 106 22.99 -9.41 -24.13
CA LYS A 106 21.70 -9.84 -24.69
C LYS A 106 20.69 -10.17 -23.59
N MET A 107 21.08 -10.97 -22.60
CA MET A 107 20.21 -11.34 -21.47
C MET A 107 19.78 -10.12 -20.65
N MET A 108 20.72 -9.23 -20.30
CA MET A 108 20.40 -8.00 -19.57
C MET A 108 19.43 -7.10 -20.35
N ASN A 109 19.60 -6.99 -21.68
CA ASN A 109 18.68 -6.24 -22.52
C ASN A 109 17.26 -6.83 -22.52
N GLN A 110 17.13 -8.16 -22.50
CA GLN A 110 15.82 -8.82 -22.39
C GLN A 110 15.18 -8.59 -21.01
N LEU A 111 15.96 -8.70 -19.94
CA LEU A 111 15.46 -8.41 -18.58
C LEU A 111 15.04 -6.95 -18.42
N MET A 112 15.76 -6.00 -18.99
CA MET A 112 15.34 -4.59 -19.00
C MET A 112 14.01 -4.38 -19.75
N GLN A 113 13.79 -5.09 -20.86
CA GLN A 113 12.52 -5.02 -21.59
C GLN A 113 11.36 -5.61 -20.79
N LEU A 114 11.59 -6.75 -20.14
CA LEU A 114 10.63 -7.39 -19.25
C LEU A 114 10.29 -6.49 -18.07
N ASN A 115 11.29 -5.94 -17.39
CA ASN A 115 11.14 -5.00 -16.29
C ASN A 115 10.34 -3.76 -16.70
N SER A 116 10.65 -3.19 -17.86
CA SER A 116 9.92 -2.03 -18.39
C SER A 116 8.46 -2.35 -18.74
N ALA A 117 8.16 -3.59 -19.14
CA ALA A 117 6.81 -4.00 -19.50
C ALA A 117 5.97 -4.28 -18.24
N VAL A 118 6.51 -5.01 -17.27
CA VAL A 118 5.89 -5.21 -15.95
C VAL A 118 5.65 -3.87 -15.26
N ASP A 119 6.65 -2.97 -15.25
CA ASP A 119 6.50 -1.61 -14.70
C ASP A 119 5.32 -0.88 -15.33
N ARG A 120 5.27 -0.80 -16.67
CA ARG A 120 4.16 -0.13 -17.38
C ARG A 120 2.81 -0.73 -17.03
N GLN A 121 2.71 -2.06 -16.94
CA GLN A 121 1.47 -2.75 -16.62
C GLN A 121 1.01 -2.44 -15.18
N VAL A 122 1.91 -2.52 -14.21
CA VAL A 122 1.66 -2.17 -12.81
C VAL A 122 1.21 -0.71 -12.67
N MET A 123 1.92 0.23 -13.32
CA MET A 123 1.55 1.65 -13.32
C MET A 123 0.20 1.90 -13.97
N GLN A 124 -0.11 1.17 -15.04
CA GLN A 124 -1.41 1.25 -15.69
C GLN A 124 -2.53 0.77 -14.76
N ILE A 125 -2.33 -0.32 -14.02
CA ILE A 125 -3.32 -0.81 -13.05
C ILE A 125 -3.51 0.20 -11.92
N LEU A 126 -2.44 0.74 -11.33
CA LEU A 126 -2.51 1.78 -10.29
C LEU A 126 -3.34 2.99 -10.74
N LYS A 127 -3.13 3.44 -11.98
CA LYS A 127 -3.86 4.58 -12.56
C LYS A 127 -5.33 4.26 -12.85
N LEU A 128 -5.62 3.08 -13.39
CA LEU A 128 -6.96 2.68 -13.81
C LEU A 128 -7.85 2.20 -12.67
N GLU A 129 -7.28 1.78 -11.54
CA GLU A 129 -8.07 1.26 -10.42
C GLU A 129 -9.01 2.32 -9.83
N GLY A 130 -8.67 3.60 -9.96
CA GLY A 130 -9.55 4.71 -9.60
C GLY A 130 -9.94 4.69 -8.12
N LEU A 131 -8.96 4.45 -7.23
CA LEU A 131 -9.18 4.23 -5.81
C LEU A 131 -10.01 5.35 -5.15
N GLU A 132 -9.70 6.61 -5.46
CA GLU A 132 -10.47 7.78 -5.01
C GLU A 132 -11.95 7.68 -5.39
N HIS A 133 -12.23 7.32 -6.64
CA HIS A 133 -13.59 7.19 -7.14
C HIS A 133 -14.35 6.06 -6.43
N LYS A 134 -13.69 4.92 -6.18
CA LYS A 134 -14.30 3.79 -5.46
C LYS A 134 -14.59 4.11 -4.00
N VAL A 135 -13.65 4.78 -3.32
CA VAL A 135 -13.85 5.25 -1.94
C VAL A 135 -14.97 6.28 -1.88
N ALA A 136 -15.02 7.23 -2.82
CA ALA A 136 -16.11 8.20 -2.94
C ALA A 136 -17.47 7.50 -3.13
N LEU A 137 -17.54 6.51 -4.03
CA LEU A 137 -18.77 5.76 -4.26
C LEU A 137 -19.27 5.07 -2.98
N ASP A 138 -18.42 4.31 -2.30
CA ASP A 138 -18.81 3.60 -1.08
C ASP A 138 -19.19 4.56 0.07
N LEU A 139 -18.51 5.71 0.15
CA LEU A 139 -18.83 6.74 1.12
C LEU A 139 -20.20 7.38 0.83
N SER A 140 -20.51 7.63 -0.44
CA SER A 140 -21.82 8.15 -0.86
C SER A 140 -22.95 7.15 -0.57
N VAL A 141 -22.70 5.85 -0.78
CA VAL A 141 -23.65 4.77 -0.45
C VAL A 141 -23.90 4.74 1.05
N CYS A 142 -22.85 4.90 1.87
CA CYS A 142 -23.02 5.00 3.32
C CYS A 142 -23.96 6.14 3.71
N GLU A 143 -23.78 7.33 3.14
CA GLU A 143 -24.59 8.51 3.49
C GLU A 143 -26.05 8.37 3.05
N ILE A 144 -26.29 7.82 1.84
CA ILE A 144 -27.64 7.51 1.39
C ILE A 144 -28.33 6.55 2.36
N GLN A 145 -27.63 5.51 2.82
CA GLN A 145 -28.17 4.57 3.80
C GLN A 145 -28.47 5.23 5.14
N GLN A 146 -27.60 6.10 5.65
CA GLN A 146 -27.85 6.83 6.90
C GLN A 146 -29.05 7.76 6.79
N ASN A 147 -29.17 8.49 5.67
CA ASN A 147 -30.28 9.40 5.42
C ASN A 147 -31.63 8.68 5.30
N GLN A 148 -31.64 7.45 4.77
CA GLN A 148 -32.85 6.62 4.70
C GLN A 148 -33.24 5.99 6.05
N LEU A 149 -32.29 5.82 6.96
CA LEU A 149 -32.51 5.23 8.30
C LEU A 149 -32.97 6.26 9.35
N ALA A 150 -32.93 7.57 9.03
CA ALA A 150 -33.53 8.62 9.84
C ALA A 150 -34.96 8.91 9.34
N PRO A 151 -36.00 8.15 9.80
CA PRO A 151 -36.60 8.43 11.11
C PRO A 151 -37.21 7.20 11.82
N SER A 152 -36.69 6.84 13.00
CA SER A 152 -37.50 6.41 14.17
C SER A 152 -36.57 6.23 15.37
N ALA A 153 -36.97 6.79 16.51
CA ALA A 153 -36.15 7.00 17.71
C ALA A 153 -35.73 5.73 18.48
N ASP A 154 -35.86 4.54 17.89
CA ASP A 154 -35.53 3.28 18.55
C ASP A 154 -34.92 2.32 17.54
N ARG A 155 -33.58 2.18 17.48
CA ARG A 155 -32.90 1.00 16.90
C ARG A 155 -31.39 0.94 17.19
N PRO A 156 -30.76 -0.24 17.01
CA PRO A 156 -29.78 -0.78 17.93
C PRO A 156 -28.36 -0.31 17.60
N ARG A 157 -27.52 -0.26 18.64
CA ARG A 157 -26.09 0.09 18.55
C ARG A 157 -25.42 -0.67 17.40
N SER A 158 -24.82 0.07 16.47
CA SER A 158 -24.22 -0.50 15.26
C SER A 158 -23.20 -1.60 15.62
N PHE A 159 -23.18 -2.67 14.83
CA PHE A 159 -22.17 -3.73 14.92
C PHE A 159 -20.73 -3.16 14.84
N TRP A 160 -20.57 -2.01 14.19
CA TRP A 160 -19.32 -1.27 14.12
C TRP A 160 -18.86 -0.71 15.46
N LEU A 161 -19.77 -0.27 16.34
CA LEU A 161 -19.41 0.12 17.71
C LEU A 161 -18.96 -1.08 18.56
N LEU A 162 -19.43 -2.29 18.23
CA LEU A 162 -18.94 -3.53 18.83
C LEU A 162 -17.55 -3.89 18.29
N LEU A 163 -17.33 -3.78 16.98
CA LEU A 163 -16.00 -3.95 16.38
C LEU A 163 -14.99 -2.92 16.88
N LYS A 164 -15.39 -1.66 17.12
CA LYS A 164 -14.52 -0.63 17.72
C LYS A 164 -13.95 -1.09 19.07
N LYS A 165 -14.73 -1.81 19.87
CA LYS A 165 -14.23 -2.38 21.14
C LYS A 165 -13.24 -3.52 20.91
N VAL A 166 -13.52 -4.42 19.97
CA VAL A 166 -12.62 -5.53 19.61
C VAL A 166 -11.29 -5.01 19.06
N TRP A 167 -11.34 -4.03 18.17
CA TRP A 167 -10.15 -3.38 17.61
C TRP A 167 -9.36 -2.62 18.66
N LYS A 168 -10.02 -1.88 19.55
CA LYS A 168 -9.35 -1.18 20.66
C LYS A 168 -8.64 -2.18 21.59
N GLN A 169 -9.24 -3.34 21.84
CA GLN A 169 -8.62 -4.41 22.62
C GLN A 169 -7.46 -5.07 21.88
N ALA A 170 -7.57 -5.29 20.56
CA ALA A 170 -6.49 -5.83 19.74
C ALA A 170 -5.29 -4.88 19.65
N ALA A 171 -5.54 -3.57 19.46
CA ALA A 171 -4.50 -2.54 19.46
C ALA A 171 -3.81 -2.41 20.83
N GLN A 172 -4.57 -2.51 21.92
CA GLN A 172 -4.00 -2.57 23.27
C GLN A 172 -3.20 -3.87 23.49
N ALA A 173 -3.70 -5.02 23.05
CA ALA A 173 -2.97 -6.28 23.17
C ALA A 173 -1.66 -6.27 22.36
N ALA A 174 -1.65 -5.64 21.19
CA ALA A 174 -0.45 -5.45 20.38
C ALA A 174 0.56 -4.52 21.04
N SER A 175 0.12 -3.49 21.79
CA SER A 175 1.03 -2.62 22.54
C SER A 175 1.61 -3.29 23.80
N TYR A 176 0.89 -4.24 24.41
CA TYR A 176 1.39 -5.04 25.54
C TYR A 176 2.24 -6.25 25.13
N SER A 177 2.16 -6.70 23.88
CA SER A 177 2.83 -7.93 23.42
C SER A 177 4.20 -7.71 22.78
N ARG A 178 4.88 -6.56 23.00
CA ARG A 178 6.32 -6.44 22.69
C ARG A 178 7.13 -7.26 23.71
N PRO A 179 7.70 -8.42 23.35
CA PRO A 179 8.56 -9.16 24.25
C PRO A 179 9.97 -8.61 24.11
N GLY A 180 10.51 -8.00 25.18
CA GLY A 180 11.92 -7.65 25.25
C GLY A 180 12.20 -6.16 25.44
N ARG A 181 11.80 -5.60 26.59
CA ARG A 181 12.55 -4.52 27.22
C ARG A 181 13.02 -5.02 28.57
N MET A 182 14.02 -5.90 28.56
CA MET A 182 14.84 -6.09 29.75
C MET A 182 15.60 -4.79 29.97
N ILE A 183 15.45 -4.28 31.19
CA ILE A 183 16.22 -3.15 31.71
C ILE A 183 17.67 -3.63 31.81
N ALA A 184 18.49 -3.26 30.83
CA ALA A 184 19.93 -3.22 30.95
C ALA A 184 20.31 -1.75 31.06
N GLU A 185 20.55 -1.33 32.30
CA GLU A 185 21.28 -0.12 32.66
C GLU A 185 22.73 -0.32 32.19
N ILE A 186 23.11 0.27 31.05
CA ILE A 186 24.49 0.57 30.64
C ILE A 186 24.45 1.68 29.58
N ASP A 187 25.04 2.79 29.99
CA ASP A 187 25.74 3.84 29.25
C ASP A 187 25.08 4.59 28.07
N GLY A 188 25.13 5.91 28.21
CA GLY A 188 24.49 6.86 27.33
C GLY A 188 25.27 7.08 26.06
N THR A 189 24.65 6.75 24.93
CA THR A 189 24.70 7.51 23.66
C THR A 189 23.90 6.71 22.63
N ARG A 190 23.05 7.41 21.84
CA ARG A 190 22.19 6.88 20.76
C ARG A 190 20.77 6.46 21.15
N VAL A 191 19.96 7.43 21.57
CA VAL A 191 18.48 7.36 21.46
C VAL A 191 17.98 8.67 20.83
N THR A 192 18.43 8.98 19.61
CA THR A 192 18.04 10.21 18.90
C THR A 192 17.55 9.98 17.46
N ASP A 193 17.40 8.73 16.99
CA ASP A 193 17.06 8.48 15.58
C ASP A 193 15.66 7.94 15.28
N LEU A 194 14.86 7.52 16.29
CA LEU A 194 13.44 7.18 16.04
C LEU A 194 12.47 8.36 16.23
N ASP A 195 12.80 9.32 17.09
CA ASP A 195 12.03 10.58 17.15
C ASP A 195 12.29 11.46 15.91
N ARG A 196 13.39 11.21 15.20
CA ARG A 196 13.77 12.01 14.03
C ARG A 196 12.94 11.69 12.78
N LEU A 197 12.45 10.46 12.65
CA LEU A 197 11.51 10.07 11.58
C LEU A 197 10.09 10.63 11.79
N VAL A 198 9.74 11.02 13.01
CA VAL A 198 8.47 11.70 13.33
C VAL A 198 8.59 13.23 13.21
N THR A 199 9.79 13.80 13.30
CA THR A 199 10.01 15.25 13.22
C THR A 199 10.26 15.83 11.82
N VAL A 200 10.37 15.03 10.76
CA VAL A 200 10.60 15.58 9.39
C VAL A 200 9.30 16.08 8.73
N VAL A 201 8.13 15.85 9.33
CA VAL A 201 6.84 16.43 8.88
C VAL A 201 6.06 17.06 10.04
N GLN A 202 6.76 17.68 10.99
CA GLN A 202 6.20 18.78 11.77
C GLN A 202 6.49 20.09 11.03
N ASP A 203 5.95 20.21 9.82
CA ASP A 203 5.76 21.53 9.25
C ASP A 203 4.44 22.05 9.80
N GLU A 204 4.52 22.88 10.84
CA GLU A 204 3.42 23.64 11.46
C GLU A 204 2.77 24.67 10.50
N SER A 205 2.87 24.45 9.18
CA SER A 205 2.34 25.33 8.14
C SER A 205 0.90 25.00 7.71
N LEU A 206 0.25 23.96 8.26
CA LEU A 206 -1.14 23.59 7.89
C LEU A 206 -2.22 24.14 8.83
N LEU A 207 -1.84 24.89 9.86
CA LEU A 207 -2.78 25.61 10.71
C LEU A 207 -2.69 27.10 10.42
N LEU A 208 -3.27 27.55 9.29
CA LEU A 208 -3.86 28.88 9.13
C LEU A 208 -4.46 29.03 7.72
N VAL A 209 -5.77 29.35 7.69
CA VAL A 209 -6.50 30.02 6.58
C VAL A 209 -6.72 29.12 5.35
N GLY A 210 -7.93 28.63 5.07
CA GLY A 210 -9.07 29.50 4.77
C GLY A 210 -9.02 30.06 3.35
N ASP A 211 -8.54 29.30 2.35
CA ASP A 211 -9.03 29.37 0.97
C ASP A 211 -8.32 28.31 0.10
N SER A 212 -9.11 27.55 -0.67
CA SER A 212 -8.70 26.51 -1.63
C SER A 212 -8.19 25.18 -1.06
N VAL A 213 -9.15 24.29 -0.73
CA VAL A 213 -8.96 22.83 -0.57
C VAL A 213 -8.61 22.22 -1.94
N HIS A 214 -7.40 22.47 -2.44
CA HIS A 214 -6.91 21.95 -3.73
C HIS A 214 -5.61 21.16 -3.61
N GLY A 215 -5.27 20.70 -2.39
CA GLY A 215 -4.23 19.71 -2.20
C GLY A 215 -4.65 18.34 -2.78
N PRO A 216 -3.69 17.52 -3.26
CA PRO A 216 -3.99 16.15 -3.67
C PRO A 216 -4.60 15.39 -2.49
N SER A 217 -5.56 14.50 -2.75
CA SER A 217 -6.10 13.66 -1.69
C SER A 217 -4.98 12.79 -1.09
N LEU A 218 -5.14 12.39 0.16
CA LEU A 218 -4.28 11.44 0.85
C LEU A 218 -4.14 10.14 0.06
N ILE A 219 -5.24 9.68 -0.56
CA ILE A 219 -5.27 8.48 -1.40
C ILE A 219 -4.38 8.69 -2.64
N ARG A 220 -4.45 9.86 -3.28
CA ARG A 220 -3.63 10.16 -4.45
C ARG A 220 -2.16 10.28 -4.12
N SER A 221 -1.82 11.05 -3.08
CA SER A 221 -0.43 11.18 -2.61
C SER A 221 0.16 9.82 -2.25
N TYR A 222 -0.64 8.93 -1.66
CA TYR A 222 -0.25 7.57 -1.36
C TYR A 222 0.03 6.74 -2.62
N LEU A 223 -0.88 6.76 -3.60
CA LEU A 223 -0.70 6.03 -4.86
C LEU A 223 0.52 6.53 -5.64
N ASP A 224 0.76 7.84 -5.65
CA ASP A 224 1.94 8.44 -6.29
C ASP A 224 3.24 8.00 -5.59
N THR A 225 3.22 7.84 -4.26
CA THR A 225 4.35 7.34 -3.46
C THR A 225 4.64 5.87 -3.75
N ILE A 226 3.60 5.03 -3.82
CA ILE A 226 3.73 3.61 -4.22
C ILE A 226 4.28 3.50 -5.62
N ALA A 227 3.72 4.24 -6.59
CA ALA A 227 4.16 4.22 -7.97
C ALA A 227 5.67 4.55 -8.07
N SER A 228 6.08 5.62 -7.39
CA SER A 228 7.49 6.04 -7.36
C SER A 228 8.40 5.00 -6.71
N SER A 229 7.95 4.38 -5.62
CA SER A 229 8.73 3.35 -4.91
C SER A 229 8.88 2.08 -5.72
N LEU A 230 7.79 1.60 -6.35
CA LEU A 230 7.81 0.43 -7.23
C LEU A 230 8.75 0.64 -8.42
N GLN A 231 8.69 1.80 -9.07
CA GLN A 231 9.62 2.14 -10.14
C GLN A 231 11.08 2.11 -9.69
N ALA A 232 11.37 2.61 -8.48
CA ALA A 232 12.72 2.58 -7.92
C ALA A 232 13.17 1.13 -7.64
N GLU A 233 12.32 0.31 -7.03
CA GLU A 233 12.63 -1.08 -6.69
C GLU A 233 12.82 -1.96 -7.93
N PHE A 234 11.93 -1.86 -8.92
CA PHE A 234 12.07 -2.57 -10.20
C PHE A 234 13.42 -2.28 -10.88
N ASN A 235 13.86 -1.03 -10.87
CA ASN A 235 15.15 -0.68 -11.48
C ASN A 235 16.35 -1.11 -10.63
N SER A 236 16.26 -0.99 -9.30
CA SER A 236 17.39 -1.25 -8.41
C SER A 236 17.67 -2.74 -8.20
N ARG A 237 16.65 -3.59 -8.26
CA ARG A 237 16.75 -5.04 -8.01
C ARG A 237 16.90 -5.89 -9.27
N LEU A 238 16.84 -5.27 -10.45
CA LEU A 238 17.08 -5.96 -11.72
C LEU A 238 18.44 -6.70 -11.79
N PRO A 239 19.56 -6.14 -11.26
CA PRO A 239 20.82 -6.87 -11.20
C PRO A 239 20.78 -8.14 -10.34
N GLU A 240 19.93 -8.17 -9.30
CA GLU A 240 19.74 -9.35 -8.44
C GLU A 240 19.03 -10.46 -9.20
N LEU A 241 17.97 -10.13 -9.94
CA LEU A 241 17.28 -11.08 -10.82
C LEU A 241 18.23 -11.65 -11.87
N TYR A 242 19.06 -10.79 -12.48
CA TYR A 242 20.07 -11.26 -13.42
C TYR A 242 21.07 -12.23 -12.78
N ALA A 243 21.52 -11.95 -11.55
CA ALA A 243 22.45 -12.81 -10.84
C ALA A 243 21.83 -14.16 -10.46
N LEU A 244 20.56 -14.17 -10.04
CA LEU A 244 19.77 -15.36 -9.73
C LEU A 244 19.71 -16.29 -10.95
N LEU A 245 19.13 -15.79 -12.04
CA LEU A 245 18.95 -16.58 -13.27
C LEU A 245 20.26 -17.09 -13.87
N LYS A 246 21.36 -16.36 -13.67
CA LYS A 246 22.69 -16.79 -14.09
C LYS A 246 23.22 -17.95 -13.23
N SER A 247 22.93 -17.93 -11.93
CA SER A 247 23.32 -19.02 -11.01
C SER A 247 22.64 -20.32 -11.40
N ASP A 248 21.33 -20.27 -11.64
CA ASP A 248 20.53 -21.47 -11.87
C ASP A 248 20.97 -22.22 -13.13
N VAL A 249 21.35 -21.48 -14.18
CA VAL A 249 21.90 -22.10 -15.42
C VAL A 249 23.27 -22.71 -15.23
N LEU A 250 24.13 -22.09 -14.43
CA LEU A 250 25.45 -22.67 -14.15
C LEU A 250 25.33 -23.99 -13.38
N ASP A 251 24.33 -24.10 -12.50
CA ASP A 251 24.07 -25.32 -11.73
C ASP A 251 23.48 -26.43 -12.62
N GLU A 252 22.66 -26.11 -13.62
CA GLU A 252 22.19 -27.06 -14.63
C GLU A 252 23.32 -27.58 -15.54
N GLU A 253 24.23 -26.71 -16.01
CA GLU A 253 25.36 -27.12 -16.87
C GLU A 253 26.35 -28.05 -16.15
N VAL A 254 26.47 -27.97 -14.82
CA VAL A 254 27.37 -28.82 -14.02
C VAL A 254 26.78 -30.21 -13.77
N THR A 255 25.46 -30.35 -13.83
CA THR A 255 24.76 -31.62 -13.57
C THR A 255 24.42 -32.43 -14.82
N ALA A 256 24.55 -31.81 -16.02
CA ALA A 256 24.36 -32.44 -17.33
C ALA A 256 25.64 -33.10 -17.89
#